data_AF-A0A927B211-F1
#
_entry.id   AF-A0A927B211-F1
#
_cell.length_a   1.000
_cell.length_b   1.000
_cell.length_c   1.000
_cell.angle_alpha   90.00
_cell.angle_beta   90.00
_cell.angle_gamma   90.00
#
_symmetry.space_group_name_H-M   'P 1'
#
loop_
_entity.id
_entity.type
_entity.pdbx_description
1 polymer ?
#
loop_
_entity_poly.entity_id
_entity_poly.type
_entity_poly.pdbx_seq_one_letter_code
_entity_poly.pdbx_strand_id
1 'polypeptide(L)'
;MKNIVATIPKGRFKTWPLAEKVCKQCDGETMRQGKKWYWTIRLPRVPMENLIGSVCYMIYDGQVRGYFHIVDLDDASNWDWHNDRGQTSGKVLVMVNWTSVAGLPEQNGFQGWRYTALRP
;
A
#
# COMPACT_ATOMS: atom_id res chain seq x y z
N MET A 1 -14.35 9.73 -6.05
CA MET A 1 -13.16 9.20 -5.37
C MET A 1 -12.53 8.14 -6.26
N LYS A 2 -11.25 8.29 -6.62
CA LYS A 2 -10.52 7.28 -7.38
C LYS A 2 -9.72 6.39 -6.45
N ASN A 3 -9.78 5.09 -6.72
CA ASN A 3 -8.94 4.10 -6.07
C ASN A 3 -7.59 4.03 -6.77
N ILE A 4 -6.62 3.40 -6.11
CA ILE A 4 -5.32 3.14 -6.69
C ILE A 4 -4.99 1.65 -6.66
N VAL A 5 -4.03 1.24 -7.47
CA VAL A 5 -3.35 -0.05 -7.37
C VAL A 5 -1.88 0.19 -7.09
N ALA A 6 -1.27 -0.66 -6.27
CA ALA A 6 0.15 -0.68 -5.99
C ALA A 6 0.69 -2.12 -5.91
N THR A 7 2.01 -2.29 -5.93
CA THR A 7 2.64 -3.62 -5.80
C THR A 7 3.11 -3.92 -4.38
N ILE A 8 3.01 -5.19 -3.99
CA ILE A 8 3.71 -5.74 -2.83
C ILE A 8 5.11 -6.16 -3.30
N PRO A 9 6.19 -5.69 -2.65
CA PRO A 9 7.55 -5.95 -3.12
C PRO A 9 7.96 -7.42 -2.90
N LYS A 10 8.05 -8.20 -3.99
CA LYS A 10 8.46 -9.61 -3.99
C LYS A 10 9.86 -9.84 -3.39
N GLY A 11 10.75 -8.85 -3.49
CA GLY A 11 12.07 -8.89 -2.86
C GLY A 11 12.01 -8.96 -1.33
N ARG A 12 10.97 -8.36 -0.71
CA ARG A 12 10.76 -8.38 0.75
C ARG A 12 9.90 -9.55 1.20
N PHE A 13 8.95 -9.95 0.36
CA PHE A 13 8.02 -11.04 0.64
C PHE A 13 8.18 -12.12 -0.43
N LYS A 14 8.99 -13.14 -0.15
CA LYS A 14 9.30 -14.20 -1.13
C LYS A 14 8.10 -15.07 -1.48
N THR A 15 7.13 -15.17 -0.57
CA THR A 15 5.92 -16.00 -0.73
C THR A 15 4.67 -15.20 -0.38
N TRP A 16 3.56 -15.55 -1.03
CA TRP A 16 2.27 -14.92 -0.72
C TRP A 16 1.84 -15.13 0.73
N PRO A 17 1.93 -16.33 1.33
CA PRO A 17 1.55 -16.52 2.74
C PRO A 17 2.31 -15.59 3.70
N LEU A 18 3.58 -15.28 3.41
CA LEU A 18 4.37 -14.34 4.21
C LEU A 18 3.86 -12.90 4.03
N ALA A 19 3.60 -12.48 2.79
CA ALA A 19 3.01 -11.18 2.51
C ALA A 19 1.66 -11.01 3.19
N GLU A 20 0.75 -11.99 3.03
CA GLU A 20 -0.60 -11.97 3.56
C GLU A 20 -0.61 -11.88 5.08
N LYS A 21 0.25 -12.66 5.77
CA LYS A 21 0.40 -12.59 7.23
C LYS A 21 0.70 -11.16 7.69
N VAL A 22 1.61 -10.48 6.99
CA VAL A 22 1.97 -9.09 7.33
C VAL A 22 0.85 -8.13 6.97
N CYS A 23 0.19 -8.29 5.82
CA CYS A 23 -0.93 -7.44 5.44
C CYS A 23 -2.06 -7.49 6.48
N LYS A 24 -2.39 -8.67 7.00
CA LYS A 24 -3.40 -8.84 8.06
C LYS A 24 -3.04 -8.19 9.39
N GLN A 25 -1.76 -7.91 9.64
CA GLN A 25 -1.31 -7.20 10.84
C GLN A 25 -1.27 -5.68 10.67
N CYS A 26 -1.48 -5.18 9.45
CA CYS A 26 -1.55 -3.75 9.15
C CYS A 26 -2.99 -3.23 9.26
N ASP A 27 -3.54 -3.26 10.47
CA ASP A 27 -4.91 -2.84 10.83
C ASP A 27 -4.95 -1.45 11.49
N GLY A 28 -3.80 -0.83 11.79
CA GLY A 28 -3.75 0.43 12.53
C GLY A 28 -4.05 0.31 14.02
N GLU A 29 -4.16 -0.92 14.55
CA GLU A 29 -4.40 -1.24 15.96
C GLU A 29 -3.28 -2.10 16.54
N THR A 30 -2.82 -3.08 15.77
CA THR A 30 -1.69 -3.95 16.08
C THR A 30 -0.44 -3.10 16.32
N MET A 31 0.20 -3.32 17.47
CA MET A 31 1.41 -2.59 17.87
C MET A 31 2.66 -3.34 17.43
N ARG A 32 3.56 -2.65 16.74
CA ARG A 32 4.89 -3.14 16.37
C ARG A 32 5.94 -2.14 16.84
N GLN A 33 6.86 -2.59 17.70
CA GLN A 33 7.89 -1.72 18.29
C GLN A 33 7.30 -0.46 18.96
N GLY A 34 6.16 -0.60 19.64
CA GLY A 34 5.49 0.50 20.34
C GLY A 34 4.74 1.49 19.44
N LYS A 35 4.61 1.23 18.13
CA LYS A 35 3.84 2.05 17.19
C LYS A 35 2.72 1.23 16.54
N LYS A 36 1.61 1.88 16.21
CA LYS A 36 0.53 1.28 15.40
C LYS A 36 1.09 0.84 14.06
N TRP A 37 0.68 -0.33 13.60
CA TRP A 37 1.21 -0.92 12.39
C TRP A 37 0.32 -0.60 11.19
N TYR A 38 0.88 0.18 10.28
CA TYR A 38 0.27 0.59 9.02
C TYR A 38 0.94 -0.09 7.84
N TRP A 39 0.19 -0.31 6.77
CA TRP A 39 0.80 -0.52 5.46
C TRP A 39 1.08 0.85 4.85
N THR A 40 2.27 1.02 4.27
CA THR A 40 2.68 2.30 3.69
C THR A 40 3.29 2.11 2.32
N ILE A 41 2.95 3.00 1.39
CA ILE A 41 3.66 3.10 0.11
C ILE A 41 4.20 4.52 -0.06
N ARG A 42 5.40 4.62 -0.60
CA ARG A 42 6.00 5.91 -0.96
C ARG A 42 5.49 6.35 -2.32
N LEU A 43 5.07 7.60 -2.41
CA LEU A 43 4.62 8.27 -3.62
C LEU A 43 5.64 9.38 -3.96
N PRO A 44 6.54 9.16 -4.94
CA PRO A 44 7.51 10.17 -5.35
C PRO A 44 6.85 11.44 -5.92
N ARG A 45 5.62 11.32 -6.42
CA ARG A 45 4.80 12.42 -6.91
C ARG A 45 3.52 12.50 -6.08
N VAL A 46 3.12 13.71 -5.74
CA VAL A 46 1.88 13.97 -5.00
C VAL A 46 0.69 13.54 -5.87
N PRO A 47 -0.28 12.78 -5.31
CA PRO A 47 -1.53 12.50 -5.99
C PRO A 47 -2.26 13.79 -6.42
N MET A 48 -2.81 13.79 -7.62
CA MET A 48 -3.65 14.88 -8.12
C MET A 48 -5.01 14.96 -7.42
N GLU A 49 -5.47 13.86 -6.82
CA GLU A 49 -6.76 13.76 -6.13
C GLU A 49 -6.54 13.43 -4.66
N ASN A 50 -7.48 13.88 -3.81
CA ASN A 50 -7.52 13.41 -2.43
C ASN A 50 -7.87 11.91 -2.41
N LEU A 51 -6.99 11.11 -1.83
CA LEU A 51 -7.11 9.66 -1.75
C LEU A 51 -7.68 9.17 -0.41
N ILE A 52 -7.81 10.05 0.59
CA ILE A 52 -8.32 9.67 1.92
C ILE A 52 -9.77 9.19 1.76
N GLY A 53 -10.07 8.01 2.31
CA GLY A 53 -11.36 7.33 2.17
C GLY A 53 -11.49 6.43 0.92
N SER A 54 -10.57 6.51 -0.03
CA SER A 54 -10.45 5.53 -1.12
C SER A 54 -9.77 4.23 -0.66
N VAL A 55 -9.69 3.24 -1.54
CA VAL A 55 -8.90 2.02 -1.32
C VAL A 55 -7.67 1.94 -2.22
N CYS A 56 -6.65 1.22 -1.74
CA CYS A 56 -5.47 0.85 -2.49
C CYS A 56 -5.43 -0.67 -2.68
N TYR A 57 -5.64 -1.12 -3.91
CA TYR A 57 -5.49 -2.52 -4.28
C TYR A 57 -4.02 -2.92 -4.34
N MET A 58 -3.72 -4.11 -3.85
CA MET A 58 -2.36 -4.63 -3.78
C MET A 58 -2.17 -5.80 -4.72
N ILE A 59 -1.21 -5.65 -5.64
CA ILE A 59 -0.81 -6.67 -6.60
C ILE A 59 0.38 -7.43 -6.03
N TYR A 60 0.29 -8.77 -6.03
CA TYR A 60 1.40 -9.67 -5.72
C TYR A 60 1.46 -10.76 -6.78
N ASP A 61 2.63 -10.88 -7.40
CA ASP A 61 2.91 -11.87 -8.45
C ASP A 61 1.91 -11.80 -9.61
N GLY A 62 1.65 -10.58 -10.10
CA GLY A 62 0.72 -10.34 -11.20
C GLY A 62 -0.75 -10.42 -10.83
N GLN A 63 -1.12 -10.82 -9.61
CA GLN A 63 -2.52 -10.94 -9.19
C GLN A 63 -2.90 -9.87 -8.17
N VAL A 64 -4.07 -9.26 -8.33
CA VAL A 64 -4.66 -8.42 -7.29
C VAL A 64 -5.13 -9.34 -6.16
N ARG A 65 -4.55 -9.16 -4.96
CA ARG A 65 -4.80 -10.04 -3.80
C ARG A 65 -5.79 -9.49 -2.79
N GLY A 66 -6.02 -8.18 -2.83
CA GLY A 66 -6.84 -7.49 -1.86
C GLY A 66 -6.62 -5.99 -1.94
N TYR A 67 -7.16 -5.28 -0.96
CA TYR A 67 -6.97 -3.85 -0.81
C TYR A 67 -6.83 -3.44 0.65
N PHE A 68 -6.27 -2.26 0.86
CA PHE A 68 -6.32 -1.54 2.13
C PHE A 68 -7.17 -0.28 1.98
N HIS A 69 -7.72 0.19 3.10
CA HIS A 69 -8.34 1.52 3.21
C HIS A 69 -7.26 2.60 3.40
N ILE A 70 -7.36 3.67 2.64
CA ILE A 70 -6.45 4.82 2.74
C ILE A 70 -6.98 5.75 3.83
N VAL A 71 -6.17 5.96 4.86
CA VAL A 71 -6.55 6.78 6.02
C VAL A 71 -5.79 8.10 6.08
N ASP A 72 -4.61 8.17 5.47
CA ASP A 72 -3.81 9.39 5.49
C ASP A 72 -2.85 9.50 4.31
N LEU A 73 -2.39 10.72 4.04
CA LEU A 73 -1.35 11.05 3.08
C LEU A 73 -0.38 12.06 3.73
N ASP A 74 0.75 11.54 4.20
CA ASP A 74 1.70 12.29 5.01
C ASP A 74 2.98 12.63 4.24
N ASP A 75 3.78 13.57 4.75
CA ASP A 75 5.09 13.89 4.20
C ASP A 75 6.09 12.77 4.43
N ALA A 76 6.87 12.43 3.38
CA ALA A 76 7.87 11.37 3.48
C ALA A 76 8.93 11.65 4.57
N SER A 77 9.18 12.93 4.90
CA SER A 77 10.08 13.34 5.97
C SER A 77 9.66 12.83 7.35
N ASN A 78 8.38 12.54 7.58
CA ASN A 78 7.85 12.04 8.86
C ASN A 78 8.09 10.53 9.05
N TRP A 79 8.62 9.84 8.03
CA TRP A 79 8.74 8.39 8.00
C TRP A 79 10.21 7.97 7.76
N ASP A 80 10.99 7.93 8.84
CA ASP A 80 12.45 7.72 8.82
C ASP A 80 12.92 6.51 7.98
N TRP A 81 12.18 5.40 8.00
CA TRP A 81 12.55 4.20 7.23
C TRP A 81 12.26 4.29 5.74
N HIS A 82 11.56 5.33 5.28
CA HIS A 82 11.46 5.66 3.86
C HIS A 82 12.61 6.56 3.40
N ASN A 83 13.40 7.12 4.32
CA ASN A 83 14.49 8.06 4.03
C ASN A 83 15.82 7.39 3.63
N ASP A 84 15.88 6.06 3.58
CA ASP A 84 17.08 5.23 3.30
C ASP A 84 17.84 5.53 1.99
N ARG A 85 17.37 6.46 1.16
CA ARG A 85 18.02 6.83 -0.13
C ARG A 85 18.26 8.33 -0.31
N GLY A 86 18.23 9.12 0.77
CA GLY A 86 18.44 10.58 0.70
C GLY A 86 17.35 11.33 -0.06
N GLN A 87 16.26 10.65 -0.42
CA GLN A 87 15.08 11.29 -0.97
C GLN A 87 14.20 11.73 0.20
N THR A 88 14.14 13.03 0.45
CA THR A 88 13.27 13.64 1.47
C THR A 88 11.95 14.13 0.90
N SER A 89 11.85 14.24 -0.43
CA SER A 89 10.65 14.73 -1.12
C SER A 89 9.65 13.61 -1.44
N GLY A 90 8.37 13.98 -1.51
CA GLY A 90 7.26 13.10 -1.83
C GLY A 90 6.33 12.86 -0.63
N LYS A 91 5.36 11.98 -0.84
CA LYS A 91 4.35 11.65 0.19
C LYS A 91 4.41 10.17 0.54
N VAL A 92 3.94 9.82 1.73
CA VAL A 92 3.70 8.45 2.16
C VAL A 92 2.20 8.26 2.31
N LEU A 93 1.67 7.29 1.57
CA LEU A 93 0.28 6.89 1.71
C LEU A 93 0.18 5.92 2.87
N VAL A 94 -0.68 6.22 3.84
CA VAL A 94 -0.89 5.42 5.05
C VAL A 94 -2.20 4.67 4.92
N MET A 95 -2.14 3.36 5.17
CA MET A 95 -3.24 2.45 4.89
C MET A 95 -3.42 1.39 5.99
N VAL A 96 -4.67 0.95 6.17
CA VAL A 96 -5.09 0.00 7.20
C VAL A 96 -6.19 -0.94 6.69
N ASN A 97 -6.59 -1.89 7.54
CA ASN A 97 -7.76 -2.75 7.36
C ASN A 97 -7.71 -3.56 6.05
N TRP A 98 -6.71 -4.44 5.95
CA TRP A 98 -6.56 -5.35 4.82
C TRP A 98 -7.83 -6.18 4.56
N THR A 99 -8.30 -6.16 3.31
CA THR A 99 -9.37 -7.03 2.82
C THR A 99 -8.87 -7.86 1.65
N SER A 100 -8.85 -9.19 1.80
CA SER A 100 -8.50 -10.11 0.72
C SER A 100 -9.60 -10.16 -0.33
N VAL A 101 -9.23 -10.23 -1.62
CA VAL A 101 -10.15 -10.41 -2.74
C VAL A 101 -9.65 -11.52 -3.67
N ALA A 102 -10.55 -12.15 -4.41
CA ALA A 102 -10.25 -13.19 -5.38
C ALA A 102 -10.97 -12.92 -6.70
N GLY A 103 -10.47 -13.49 -7.80
CA GLY A 103 -11.14 -13.45 -9.11
C GLY A 103 -11.03 -12.13 -9.87
N LEU A 104 -10.14 -11.22 -9.46
CA LEU A 104 -9.87 -9.99 -10.20
C LEU A 104 -8.87 -10.21 -11.36
N PRO A 105 -8.89 -9.36 -12.40
CA PRO A 105 -8.02 -9.50 -13.55
C PRO A 105 -6.53 -9.48 -13.19
N GLU A 106 -5.74 -10.30 -13.88
CA GLU A 106 -4.28 -10.27 -13.77
C GLU A 106 -3.71 -8.92 -14.25
N GLN A 107 -2.63 -8.50 -13.62
CA GLN A 107 -1.91 -7.24 -13.80
C GLN A 107 -0.41 -7.55 -13.97
N ASN A 108 -0.09 -8.50 -14.86
CA ASN A 108 1.28 -8.96 -15.10
C ASN A 108 2.19 -7.80 -15.56
N GLY A 109 3.43 -7.78 -15.07
CA GLY A 109 4.44 -6.75 -15.42
C GLY A 109 4.25 -5.38 -14.78
N PHE A 110 3.17 -5.15 -14.03
CA PHE A 110 2.96 -3.88 -13.33
C PHE A 110 3.95 -3.71 -12.16
N GLN A 111 4.53 -2.51 -12.04
CA GLN A 111 5.39 -2.08 -10.94
C GLN A 111 5.06 -0.63 -10.56
N GLY A 112 5.09 -0.31 -9.27
CA GLY A 112 4.80 1.03 -8.77
C GLY A 112 3.34 1.19 -8.34
N TRP A 113 2.75 2.35 -8.65
CA TRP A 113 1.35 2.67 -8.33
C TRP A 113 0.67 3.44 -9.47
N ARG A 114 -0.65 3.33 -9.59
CA ARG A 114 -1.48 4.13 -10.51
C ARG A 114 -2.94 4.18 -10.03
N TYR A 115 -3.71 5.13 -10.57
CA TYR A 115 -5.17 5.11 -10.41
C TYR A 115 -5.80 3.89 -11.09
N THR A 116 -6.93 3.44 -10.56
CA THR A 116 -7.68 2.30 -11.09
C THR A 116 -9.18 2.56 -11.13
N ALA A 117 -9.88 1.84 -12.00
CA ALA A 117 -11.34 1.82 -12.08
C ALA A 117 -11.97 0.73 -11.18
N LEU A 118 -11.16 -0.10 -10.52
CA LEU A 118 -11.64 -1.13 -9.58
C LEU A 118 -12.42 -0.50 -8.43
N ARG A 119 -13.46 -1.19 -7.95
CA ARG A 119 -14.34 -0.76 -6.87
C ARG A 119 -14.43 -1.84 -5.77
N PRO A 120 -14.45 -1.46 -4.47
CA PRO A 120 -14.46 -2.40 -3.35
C PRO A 120 -15.63 -3.39 -3.40
#